data_AF-A0A1C4XZB4-F1
#
_entry.id   AF-A0A1C4XZB4-F1
#
_cell.length_a   1.000
_cell.length_b   1.000
_cell.length_c   1.000
_cell.angle_alpha   90.00
_cell.angle_beta   90.00
_cell.angle_gamma   90.00
#
_symmetry.space_group_name_H-M   'P 1'
#
loop_
_entity.id
_entity.type
_entity.pdbx_description
1 polymer ?
#
loop_
_entity_poly.entity_id
_entity_poly.type
_entity_poly.pdbx_seq_one_letter_code
_entity_poly.pdbx_strand_id
1 'polypeptide(L)'
;MGDLRKPFLLLAMLAIVLAIAVELGAGLLIGGGDAGAALADSARALDVEIDDVSGVSEPSGRGTGYLALIDAVAVWSTGLFCLGLLLPERVQGRVQGVAGLIFSIILIIVGLIALLIAFVELMIMVSLFLAVPFGTLAYLALWGFFPVGDAAVVLGLVLLLKLVWAGLLVLAQPRFLQNKGLVLLILTTLLCTVVLEFLHNLVPVILVSIVDDVAALVFAIIAIIWGLVLLIGSIPAIVKAIRVTAALPGR
;
A
#
# COMPACT_ATOMS: atom_id res chain seq x y z
N MET A 1 17.43 -28.52 13.61
CA MET A 1 16.46 -27.48 14.00
C MET A 1 17.21 -26.16 13.96
N GLY A 2 16.91 -25.29 13.01
CA GLY A 2 17.76 -24.14 12.70
C GLY A 2 17.49 -22.95 13.62
N ASP A 3 18.56 -22.41 14.19
CA ASP A 3 18.54 -21.10 14.83
C ASP A 3 18.07 -20.02 13.86
N LEU A 4 17.44 -18.97 14.41
CA LEU A 4 16.98 -17.83 13.64
C LEU A 4 18.17 -17.16 12.95
N ARG A 5 18.15 -17.14 11.61
CA ARG A 5 19.22 -16.52 10.82
C ARG A 5 19.00 -15.01 10.74
N LYS A 6 19.47 -14.32 11.79
CA LYS A 6 19.38 -12.86 11.97
C LYS A 6 19.69 -12.00 10.72
N PRO A 7 20.76 -12.25 9.92
CA PRO A 7 21.04 -11.39 8.77
C PRO A 7 19.92 -11.39 7.73
N PHE A 8 19.30 -12.54 7.46
CA PHE A 8 18.18 -12.62 6.52
C PHE A 8 16.95 -11.87 7.04
N LEU A 9 16.69 -11.91 8.35
CA LEU A 9 15.58 -11.16 8.95
C LEU A 9 15.79 -9.64 8.84
N LEU A 10 17.01 -9.15 9.07
CA LEU A 10 17.33 -7.73 8.93
C LEU A 10 17.26 -7.26 7.47
N LEU A 11 17.74 -8.07 6.53
CA LEU A 11 17.60 -7.78 5.10
C LEU A 11 16.13 -7.82 4.67
N ALA A 12 15.32 -8.73 5.21
CA ALA A 12 13.88 -8.75 4.96
C ALA A 12 13.25 -7.44 5.43
N MET A 13 13.55 -7.00 6.66
CA MET A 13 13.09 -5.71 7.19
C MET A 13 13.47 -4.53 6.29
N LEU A 14 14.72 -4.49 5.82
CA LEU A 14 15.17 -3.45 4.90
C LEU A 14 14.38 -3.48 3.58
N ALA A 15 14.18 -4.67 2.98
CA ALA A 15 13.46 -4.81 1.73
C ALA A 15 12.02 -4.29 1.81
N ILE A 16 11.28 -4.62 2.89
CA ILE A 16 9.90 -4.16 3.06
C ILE A 16 9.81 -2.67 3.41
N VAL A 17 10.78 -2.12 4.13
CA VAL A 17 10.86 -0.66 4.37
C VAL A 17 11.13 0.10 3.08
N LEU A 18 12.01 -0.42 2.21
CA LEU A 18 12.24 0.15 0.89
C LEU A 18 10.99 0.07 0.00
N ALA A 19 10.23 -1.03 0.08
CA ALA A 19 8.98 -1.15 -0.67
C ALA A 19 7.98 -0.04 -0.29
N ILE A 20 7.74 0.17 1.01
CA ILE A 20 6.91 1.29 1.48
C ILE A 20 7.45 2.65 1.03
N ALA A 21 8.76 2.86 1.11
CA ALA A 21 9.35 4.13 0.73
C ALA A 21 9.09 4.45 -0.75
N VAL A 22 9.16 3.43 -1.61
CA VAL A 22 8.83 3.55 -3.03
C VAL A 22 7.32 3.78 -3.22
N GLU A 23 6.45 3.05 -2.52
CA GLU A 23 5.00 3.21 -2.62
C GLU A 23 4.52 4.60 -2.19
N LEU A 24 5.01 5.10 -1.05
CA LEU A 24 4.71 6.45 -0.58
C LEU A 24 5.34 7.54 -1.45
N GLY A 25 6.50 7.25 -2.03
CA GLY A 25 7.21 8.14 -2.96
C GLY A 25 6.63 8.12 -4.38
N ALA A 26 5.77 7.16 -4.72
CA ALA A 26 5.26 6.97 -6.08
C ALA A 26 4.55 8.23 -6.62
N GLY A 27 3.80 8.94 -5.77
CA GLY A 27 3.14 10.18 -6.17
C GLY A 27 4.11 11.31 -6.57
N LEU A 28 5.35 11.28 -6.07
CA LEU A 28 6.42 12.22 -6.44
C LEU A 28 7.21 11.74 -7.66
N LEU A 29 7.23 10.43 -7.91
CA LEU A 29 7.98 9.80 -9.00
C LEU A 29 7.19 9.73 -10.31
N ILE A 30 5.86 9.61 -10.20
CA ILE A 30 4.95 9.33 -11.33
C ILE A 30 4.05 10.55 -11.63
N GLY A 31 3.88 11.48 -10.69
CA GLY A 31 2.98 12.63 -10.85
C GLY A 31 3.66 13.90 -11.35
N GLY A 32 2.99 14.66 -12.22
CA GLY A 32 3.42 16.00 -12.62
C GLY A 32 4.40 16.05 -13.79
N GLY A 33 4.59 14.94 -14.51
CA GLY A 33 5.28 14.92 -15.80
C GLY A 33 4.52 15.73 -16.86
N ASP A 34 5.24 16.19 -17.90
CA ASP A 34 4.63 16.87 -19.04
C ASP A 34 3.95 15.86 -19.97
N ALA A 35 2.62 15.90 -20.00
CA ALA A 35 1.81 15.07 -20.88
C ALA A 35 1.64 15.69 -22.29
N GLY A 36 2.23 16.86 -22.55
CA GLY A 36 2.15 17.55 -23.84
C GLY A 36 2.68 16.71 -25.00
N ALA A 37 3.76 15.95 -24.79
CA ALA A 37 4.31 15.03 -25.79
C ALA A 37 3.34 13.89 -26.15
N ALA A 38 2.71 13.27 -25.15
CA ALA A 38 1.74 12.19 -25.36
C ALA A 38 0.47 12.68 -26.06
N LEU A 39 0.02 13.91 -25.77
CA LEU A 39 -1.10 14.53 -26.47
C LEU A 39 -0.72 14.86 -27.94
N ALA A 40 0.47 15.41 -28.17
CA ALA A 40 0.96 15.74 -29.50
C ALA A 40 1.06 14.50 -30.40
N ASP A 41 1.61 13.41 -29.87
CA ASP A 41 1.68 12.12 -30.60
C ASP A 41 0.29 11.55 -30.89
N SER A 42 -0.65 11.66 -29.95
CA SER A 42 -2.03 11.21 -30.15
C SER A 42 -2.74 12.00 -31.26
N ALA A 43 -2.55 13.33 -31.30
CA ALA A 43 -3.15 14.17 -32.32
C ALA A 43 -2.54 13.97 -33.71
N ARG A 44 -1.21 13.77 -33.79
CA ARG A 44 -0.54 13.38 -35.04
C ARG A 44 -1.08 12.06 -35.60
N ALA A 45 -1.37 11.09 -34.73
CA ALA A 45 -1.97 9.81 -35.14
C ALA A 45 -3.39 9.98 -35.73
N LEU A 46 -4.06 11.08 -35.41
CA LEU A 46 -5.39 11.47 -35.91
C LEU A 46 -5.33 12.51 -37.03
N ASP A 47 -4.14 12.87 -37.52
CA ASP A 47 -3.92 13.91 -38.54
C ASP A 47 -4.47 15.29 -38.13
N VAL A 48 -4.44 15.58 -36.82
CA VAL A 48 -4.84 16.87 -36.24
C VAL A 48 -3.59 17.68 -35.91
N GLU A 49 -3.41 18.82 -36.57
CA GLU A 49 -2.40 19.80 -36.19
C GLU A 49 -2.80 20.51 -34.89
N ILE A 50 -1.94 20.43 -33.89
CA ILE A 50 -2.04 21.23 -32.67
C ILE A 50 -0.80 22.12 -32.56
N ASP A 51 -1.01 23.36 -32.13
CA ASP A 51 0.05 24.26 -31.67
C ASP A 51 0.74 23.72 -30.41
N ASP A 52 1.81 24.37 -29.97
CA ASP A 52 2.63 23.98 -28.82
C ASP A 52 1.77 23.72 -27.57
N VAL A 53 1.64 22.44 -27.20
CA VAL A 53 0.82 22.00 -26.06
C VAL A 53 1.65 22.14 -24.80
N SER A 54 1.35 23.16 -24.01
CA SER A 54 1.97 23.37 -22.70
C SER A 54 0.92 23.36 -21.59
N GLY A 55 1.28 22.82 -20.41
CA GLY A 55 0.42 22.85 -19.22
C GLY A 55 -0.50 21.65 -19.00
N VAL A 56 -0.30 20.53 -19.72
CA VAL A 56 -0.98 19.26 -19.41
C VAL A 56 -0.07 18.44 -18.52
N SER A 57 -0.50 18.13 -17.29
CA SER A 57 0.29 17.35 -16.34
C SER A 57 -0.29 15.97 -16.13
N GLU A 58 0.56 14.97 -15.98
CA GLU A 58 0.15 13.61 -15.62
C GLU A 58 -0.39 13.55 -14.17
N PRO A 59 -1.54 12.90 -13.93
CA PRO A 59 -2.09 12.71 -12.60
C PRO A 59 -1.24 11.72 -11.80
N SER A 60 -1.07 11.97 -10.51
CA SER A 60 -0.52 10.96 -9.60
C SER A 60 -1.61 9.94 -9.23
N GLY A 61 -1.44 8.70 -9.67
CA GLY A 61 -2.28 7.59 -9.21
C GLY A 61 -2.19 7.39 -7.69
N ARG A 62 -3.29 6.99 -7.07
CA ARG A 62 -3.40 6.68 -5.64
C ARG A 62 -3.26 5.21 -5.32
N GLY A 63 -3.53 4.31 -6.26
CA GLY A 63 -3.50 2.87 -6.06
C GLY A 63 -2.17 2.41 -5.46
N THR A 64 -1.05 2.83 -6.06
CA THR A 64 0.30 2.50 -5.58
C THR A 64 0.57 3.04 -4.18
N GLY A 65 0.16 4.28 -3.89
CA GLY A 65 0.33 4.87 -2.57
C GLY A 65 -0.48 4.15 -1.48
N TYR A 66 -1.65 3.60 -1.82
CA TYR A 66 -2.52 2.92 -0.86
C TYR A 66 -2.07 1.50 -0.55
N LEU A 67 -1.25 0.88 -1.41
CA LEU A 67 -0.56 -0.37 -1.07
C LEU A 67 0.32 -0.23 0.19
N ALA A 68 0.86 0.98 0.42
CA ALA A 68 1.67 1.27 1.61
C ALA A 68 0.93 1.04 2.93
N LEU A 69 -0.41 1.14 2.93
CA LEU A 69 -1.22 0.85 4.12
C LEU A 69 -1.18 -0.64 4.48
N ILE A 70 -1.19 -1.51 3.47
CA ILE A 70 -1.08 -2.97 3.65
C ILE A 70 0.37 -3.32 4.02
N ASP A 71 1.33 -2.72 3.34
CA ASP A 71 2.75 -2.96 3.60
C ASP A 71 3.19 -2.45 4.98
N ALA A 72 2.54 -1.40 5.51
CA ALA A 72 2.77 -0.96 6.88
C ALA A 72 2.54 -2.10 7.88
N VAL A 73 1.57 -2.98 7.62
CA VAL A 73 1.33 -4.18 8.43
C VAL A 73 2.47 -5.20 8.29
N ALA A 74 3.04 -5.35 7.09
CA ALA A 74 4.19 -6.20 6.82
C ALA A 74 5.46 -5.68 7.53
N VAL A 75 5.73 -4.37 7.47
CA VAL A 75 6.81 -3.70 8.21
C VAL A 75 6.60 -3.87 9.71
N TRP A 76 5.39 -3.60 10.20
CA TRP A 76 5.06 -3.77 11.61
C TRP A 76 5.31 -5.19 12.10
N SER A 77 4.80 -6.18 11.38
CA SER A 77 4.93 -7.59 11.74
C SER A 77 6.39 -8.06 11.70
N THR A 78 7.14 -7.67 10.66
CA THR A 78 8.57 -7.99 10.53
C THR A 78 9.39 -7.27 11.61
N GLY A 79 9.04 -6.03 11.92
CA GLY A 79 9.65 -5.22 12.96
C GLY A 79 9.47 -5.82 14.35
N LEU A 80 8.30 -6.40 14.66
CA LEU A 80 8.08 -7.12 15.91
C LEU A 80 8.97 -8.38 16.03
N PHE A 81 9.22 -9.09 14.94
CA PHE A 81 10.19 -10.20 14.94
C PHE A 81 11.62 -9.70 15.18
N CYS A 82 12.01 -8.58 14.55
CA CYS A 82 13.31 -7.95 14.77
C CYS A 82 13.47 -7.46 16.22
N LEU A 83 12.43 -6.86 16.79
CA LEU A 83 12.41 -6.36 18.17
C LEU A 83 12.66 -7.48 19.20
N GLY A 84 12.17 -8.69 18.90
CA GLY A 84 12.42 -9.89 19.70
C GLY A 84 13.89 -10.32 19.79
N LEU A 85 14.75 -9.81 18.90
CA LEU A 85 16.20 -10.06 18.99
C LEU A 85 16.87 -9.21 20.08
N LEU A 86 16.26 -8.09 20.46
CA LEU A 86 16.83 -7.11 21.38
C LEU A 86 16.17 -7.16 22.76
N LEU A 87 14.88 -7.51 22.83
CA LEU A 87 14.10 -7.45 24.06
C LEU A 87 13.96 -8.82 24.75
N PRO A 88 14.02 -8.86 26.10
CA PRO A 88 13.64 -10.03 26.87
C PRO A 88 12.17 -10.40 26.66
N GLU A 89 11.85 -11.69 26.63
CA GLU A 89 10.50 -12.24 26.33
C GLU A 89 9.37 -11.61 27.17
N ARG A 90 9.66 -11.25 28.42
CA ARG A 90 8.70 -10.63 29.35
C ARG A 90 8.29 -9.22 28.92
N VAL A 91 9.24 -8.47 28.36
CA VAL A 91 9.03 -7.09 27.88
C VAL A 91 8.39 -7.13 26.49
N GLN A 92 8.87 -8.03 25.64
CA GLN A 92 8.37 -8.19 24.27
C GLN A 92 6.85 -8.40 24.24
N GLY A 93 6.30 -9.31 25.05
CA GLY A 93 4.85 -9.56 25.07
C GLY A 93 4.00 -8.37 25.52
N ARG A 94 4.52 -7.51 26.42
CA ARG A 94 3.81 -6.30 26.87
C ARG A 94 3.87 -5.18 25.83
N VAL A 95 5.06 -4.94 25.30
CA VAL A 95 5.31 -3.93 24.26
C VAL A 95 4.52 -4.27 22.99
N GLN A 96 4.55 -5.53 22.55
CA GLN A 96 3.82 -5.99 21.38
C GLN A 96 2.31 -5.80 21.52
N GLY A 97 1.75 -6.02 22.72
CA GLY A 97 0.33 -5.80 22.98
C GLY A 97 -0.09 -4.33 22.88
N VAL A 98 0.58 -3.45 23.62
CA VAL A 98 0.25 -2.02 23.65
C VAL A 98 0.56 -1.36 22.32
N ALA A 99 1.74 -1.62 21.76
CA ALA A 99 2.16 -1.02 20.51
C ALA A 99 1.34 -1.56 19.33
N GLY A 100 0.93 -2.84 19.37
CA GLY A 100 0.00 -3.42 18.38
C GLY A 100 -1.39 -2.81 18.44
N LEU A 101 -1.91 -2.52 19.65
CA LEU A 101 -3.16 -1.80 19.83
C LEU A 101 -3.08 -0.40 19.19
N ILE A 102 -2.06 0.38 19.54
CA ILE A 102 -1.86 1.74 19.01
C ILE A 102 -1.74 1.70 17.48
N PHE A 103 -0.88 0.82 16.96
CA PHE A 103 -0.68 0.66 15.52
C PHE A 103 -1.99 0.31 14.80
N SER A 104 -2.79 -0.62 15.34
CA SER A 104 -4.06 -1.02 14.75
C SER A 104 -5.08 0.14 14.70
N ILE A 105 -5.17 0.95 15.75
CA ILE A 105 -6.05 2.12 15.80
C ILE A 105 -5.61 3.15 14.76
N ILE A 106 -4.31 3.44 14.68
CA ILE A 106 -3.76 4.38 13.69
C ILE A 106 -4.05 3.87 12.27
N LEU A 107 -3.80 2.59 12.00
CA LEU A 107 -4.06 2.00 10.69
C LEU A 107 -5.55 2.09 10.29
N ILE A 108 -6.47 1.84 11.23
CA ILE A 108 -7.91 1.99 10.98
C ILE A 108 -8.26 3.44 10.68
N ILE A 109 -7.77 4.40 11.46
CA ILE A 109 -8.06 5.82 11.27
C ILE A 109 -7.51 6.31 9.92
N VAL A 110 -6.24 6.03 9.63
CA VAL A 110 -5.59 6.41 8.38
C VAL A 110 -6.28 5.72 7.20
N GLY A 111 -6.62 4.44 7.32
CA GLY A 111 -7.37 3.69 6.31
C GLY A 111 -8.75 4.27 6.05
N LEU A 112 -9.48 4.73 7.08
CA LEU A 112 -10.78 5.39 6.92
C LEU A 112 -10.65 6.75 6.22
N ILE A 113 -9.65 7.55 6.58
CA ILE A 113 -9.39 8.83 5.91
C ILE A 113 -9.04 8.59 4.43
N ALA A 114 -8.15 7.65 4.16
CA ALA A 114 -7.76 7.26 2.81
C ALA A 114 -8.98 6.77 2.00
N LEU A 115 -9.83 5.91 2.59
CA LEU A 115 -11.06 5.45 1.96
C LEU A 115 -12.00 6.61 1.58
N LEU A 116 -12.18 7.59 2.47
CA LEU A 116 -13.01 8.76 2.19
C LEU A 116 -12.43 9.62 1.07
N ILE A 117 -11.11 9.83 1.04
CA ILE A 117 -10.44 10.61 -0.02
C ILE A 117 -10.64 9.93 -1.37
N ALA A 118 -10.28 8.64 -1.48
CA ALA A 118 -10.42 7.89 -2.73
C ALA A 118 -11.89 7.81 -3.18
N PHE A 119 -12.84 7.67 -2.26
CA PHE A 119 -14.25 7.66 -2.59
C PHE A 119 -14.74 9.00 -3.17
N VAL A 120 -14.37 10.12 -2.54
CA VAL A 120 -14.77 11.46 -3.02
C VAL A 120 -14.18 11.73 -4.40
N GLU A 121 -12.92 11.39 -4.62
CA GLU A 121 -12.23 11.58 -5.89
C GLU A 121 -12.84 10.73 -7.00
N LEU A 122 -13.07 9.44 -6.74
CA LEU A 122 -13.76 8.54 -7.67
C LEU A 122 -15.13 9.08 -8.08
N MET A 123 -15.90 9.60 -7.12
CA MET A 123 -17.21 10.22 -7.41
C MET A 123 -17.08 11.45 -8.31
N ILE A 124 -16.07 12.29 -8.09
CA ILE A 124 -15.78 13.46 -8.96
C ILE A 124 -15.40 12.99 -10.36
N MET A 125 -14.47 12.03 -10.48
CA MET A 125 -13.99 11.52 -11.76
C MET A 125 -15.11 10.91 -12.59
N VAL A 126 -15.92 10.04 -12.00
CA VAL A 126 -17.06 9.41 -12.67
C VAL A 126 -18.11 10.45 -13.07
N SER A 127 -18.42 11.40 -12.19
CA SER A 127 -19.38 12.47 -12.47
C SER A 127 -18.93 13.36 -13.62
N LEU A 128 -17.65 13.74 -13.65
CA LEU A 128 -17.08 14.53 -14.74
C LEU A 128 -17.09 13.73 -16.05
N PHE A 129 -16.62 12.48 -16.04
CA PHE A 129 -16.58 11.64 -17.24
C PHE A 129 -17.96 11.48 -17.91
N LEU A 130 -19.02 11.31 -17.12
CA LEU A 130 -20.40 11.14 -17.61
C LEU A 130 -21.08 12.46 -18.01
N ALA A 131 -20.57 13.62 -17.59
CA ALA A 131 -21.16 14.93 -17.84
C ALA A 131 -20.77 15.48 -19.23
N VAL A 132 -21.28 14.85 -20.28
CA VAL A 132 -21.02 15.25 -21.68
C VAL A 132 -21.66 16.62 -21.98
N PRO A 133 -20.98 17.54 -22.70
CA PRO A 133 -19.61 17.42 -23.23
C PRO A 133 -18.52 18.00 -22.31
N PHE A 134 -18.85 19.02 -21.52
CA PHE A 134 -17.84 19.82 -20.81
C PHE A 134 -17.19 19.10 -19.63
N GLY A 135 -17.94 18.27 -18.91
CA GLY A 135 -17.39 17.47 -17.82
C GLY A 135 -16.42 16.42 -18.33
N THR A 136 -16.74 15.75 -19.44
CA THR A 136 -15.84 14.76 -20.05
C THR A 136 -14.53 15.42 -20.48
N LEU A 137 -14.58 16.62 -21.04
CA LEU A 137 -13.37 17.40 -21.37
C LEU A 137 -12.56 17.75 -20.11
N ALA A 138 -13.20 18.16 -19.02
CA ALA A 138 -12.53 18.42 -17.75
C ALA A 138 -11.87 17.15 -17.19
N TYR A 139 -12.56 16.00 -17.25
CA TYR A 139 -11.99 14.72 -16.85
C TYR A 139 -10.74 14.38 -17.68
N LEU A 140 -10.83 14.47 -19.00
CA LEU A 140 -9.70 14.15 -19.89
C LEU A 140 -8.50 15.08 -19.67
N ALA A 141 -8.75 16.36 -19.39
CA ALA A 141 -7.69 17.32 -19.10
C ALA A 141 -6.95 17.02 -17.78
N LEU A 142 -7.64 16.52 -16.76
CA LEU A 142 -7.04 16.25 -15.44
C LEU A 142 -6.50 14.82 -15.30
N TRP A 143 -7.18 13.83 -15.88
CA TRP A 143 -6.91 12.40 -15.63
C TRP A 143 -6.78 11.54 -16.90
N GLY A 144 -6.88 12.14 -18.09
CA GLY A 144 -6.86 11.39 -19.36
C GLY A 144 -5.50 10.79 -19.74
N PHE A 145 -4.41 11.30 -19.16
CA PHE A 145 -3.04 10.92 -19.49
C PHE A 145 -2.34 10.22 -18.32
N PHE A 146 -2.81 9.02 -17.96
CA PHE A 146 -2.18 8.24 -16.90
C PHE A 146 -0.87 7.59 -17.39
N PRO A 147 0.26 7.75 -16.67
CA PRO A 147 1.56 7.20 -17.05
C PRO A 147 1.66 5.70 -16.71
N VAL A 148 0.97 4.86 -17.47
CA VAL A 148 0.92 3.39 -17.24
C VAL A 148 2.32 2.77 -17.26
N GLY A 149 3.20 3.23 -18.14
CA GLY A 149 4.57 2.70 -18.26
C GLY A 149 5.40 2.95 -16.99
N ASP A 150 5.38 4.16 -16.47
CA ASP A 150 6.14 4.52 -15.26
C ASP A 150 5.53 3.85 -14.03
N ALA A 151 4.19 3.77 -13.97
CA ALA A 151 3.49 3.00 -12.93
C ALA A 151 3.92 1.52 -12.93
N ALA A 152 4.02 0.90 -14.10
CA ALA A 152 4.45 -0.50 -14.24
C ALA A 152 5.90 -0.72 -13.75
N VAL A 153 6.81 0.22 -14.03
CA VAL A 153 8.20 0.15 -13.54
C VAL A 153 8.24 0.22 -12.02
N VAL A 154 7.50 1.16 -11.43
CA VAL A 154 7.43 1.33 -9.97
C VAL A 154 6.79 0.11 -9.31
N LEU A 155 5.67 -0.40 -9.84
CA LEU A 155 5.00 -1.58 -9.32
C LEU A 155 5.85 -2.85 -9.48
N GLY A 156 6.59 -2.99 -10.59
CA GLY A 156 7.56 -4.05 -10.79
C GLY A 156 8.67 -4.04 -9.74
N LEU A 157 9.22 -2.86 -9.42
CA LEU A 157 10.21 -2.70 -8.35
C LEU A 157 9.62 -3.05 -6.97
N VAL A 158 8.42 -2.56 -6.66
CA VAL A 158 7.72 -2.86 -5.40
C VAL A 158 7.46 -4.37 -5.27
N LEU A 159 6.98 -5.02 -6.34
CA LEU A 159 6.75 -6.46 -6.36
C LEU A 159 8.05 -7.24 -6.13
N LEU A 160 9.15 -6.84 -6.78
CA LEU A 160 10.46 -7.45 -6.58
C LEU A 160 10.90 -7.34 -5.11
N LEU A 161 10.78 -6.16 -4.50
CA LEU A 161 11.12 -5.94 -3.10
C LEU A 161 10.26 -6.81 -2.16
N LYS A 162 8.97 -6.97 -2.45
CA LYS A 162 8.06 -7.85 -1.69
C LYS A 162 8.43 -9.33 -1.83
N LEU A 163 8.79 -9.78 -3.03
CA LEU A 163 9.27 -11.15 -3.26
C LEU A 163 10.59 -11.41 -2.54
N VAL A 164 11.52 -10.45 -2.56
CA VAL A 164 12.77 -10.51 -1.80
C VAL A 164 12.49 -10.58 -0.30
N TRP A 165 11.61 -9.72 0.22
CA TRP A 165 11.17 -9.77 1.63
C TRP A 165 10.59 -11.13 2.00
N ALA A 166 9.65 -11.66 1.22
CA ALA A 166 9.01 -12.95 1.46
C ALA A 166 10.03 -14.11 1.42
N GLY A 167 10.91 -14.13 0.41
CA GLY A 167 11.97 -15.12 0.29
C GLY A 167 12.96 -15.07 1.46
N LEU A 168 13.39 -13.87 1.85
CA LEU A 168 14.29 -13.67 2.98
C LEU A 168 13.65 -14.09 4.31
N LEU A 169 12.35 -13.87 4.52
CA LEU A 169 11.64 -14.38 5.69
C LEU A 169 11.67 -15.91 5.77
N VAL A 170 11.42 -16.59 4.65
CA VAL A 170 11.48 -18.07 4.60
C VAL A 170 12.91 -18.57 4.88
N LEU A 171 13.92 -17.91 4.30
CA LEU A 171 15.33 -18.21 4.55
C LEU A 171 15.78 -17.91 5.99
N ALA A 172 15.18 -16.90 6.63
CA ALA A 172 15.46 -16.54 8.01
C ALA A 172 15.01 -17.62 8.99
N GLN A 173 13.78 -18.12 8.83
CA GLN A 173 13.22 -19.20 9.63
C GLN A 173 12.02 -19.87 8.92
N PRO A 174 12.10 -21.15 8.49
CA PRO A 174 11.00 -21.83 7.80
C PRO A 174 9.69 -21.92 8.62
N ARG A 175 9.78 -21.86 9.95
CA ARG A 175 8.59 -21.85 10.84
C ARG A 175 7.71 -20.61 10.63
N PHE A 176 8.20 -19.55 10.01
CA PHE A 176 7.36 -18.41 9.62
C PHE A 176 6.24 -18.80 8.66
N LEU A 177 6.42 -19.83 7.84
CA LEU A 177 5.34 -20.39 7.00
C LEU A 177 4.25 -21.14 7.79
N GLN A 178 4.50 -21.47 9.05
CA GLN A 178 3.49 -22.07 9.93
C GLN A 178 2.58 -20.99 10.55
N ASN A 179 3.01 -19.72 10.54
CA ASN A 179 2.20 -18.61 11.01
C ASN A 179 1.21 -18.19 9.92
N LYS A 180 -0.04 -18.65 10.06
CA LYS A 180 -1.13 -18.34 9.11
C LYS A 180 -1.32 -16.85 8.88
N GLY A 181 -1.17 -16.03 9.92
CA GLY A 181 -1.30 -14.57 9.80
C GLY A 181 -0.22 -13.97 8.91
N LEU A 182 1.03 -14.39 9.09
CA LEU A 182 2.15 -13.93 8.25
C LEU A 182 2.01 -14.42 6.80
N VAL A 183 1.61 -15.67 6.59
CA VAL A 183 1.39 -16.22 5.25
C VAL A 183 0.28 -15.47 4.53
N LEU A 184 -0.86 -15.21 5.20
CA LEU A 184 -1.93 -14.41 4.64
C LEU A 184 -1.46 -13.00 4.30
N LEU A 185 -0.67 -12.36 5.18
CA LEU A 185 -0.13 -11.03 4.94
C LEU A 185 0.78 -10.98 3.70
N ILE A 186 1.70 -11.95 3.57
CA ILE A 186 2.56 -12.09 2.39
C ILE A 186 1.72 -12.23 1.12
N LEU A 187 0.70 -13.09 1.16
CA LEU A 187 -0.17 -13.30 0.00
C LEU A 187 -0.99 -12.05 -0.32
N THR A 188 -1.53 -11.35 0.68
CA THR A 188 -2.32 -10.13 0.47
C THR A 188 -1.48 -9.04 -0.18
N THR A 189 -0.29 -8.74 0.34
CA THR A 189 0.54 -7.68 -0.24
C THR A 189 0.96 -7.98 -1.68
N LEU A 190 1.37 -9.23 -1.96
CA LEU A 190 1.76 -9.66 -3.30
C LEU A 190 0.56 -9.63 -4.26
N LEU A 191 -0.59 -10.13 -3.81
CA LEU A 191 -1.80 -10.17 -4.63
C LEU A 191 -2.29 -8.76 -4.96
N CYS A 192 -2.31 -7.84 -3.98
CA CYS A 192 -2.73 -6.46 -4.22
C CYS A 192 -1.82 -5.77 -5.24
N THR A 193 -0.49 -5.96 -5.17
CA THR A 193 0.44 -5.41 -6.15
C THR A 193 0.21 -5.98 -7.55
N VAL A 194 0.04 -7.31 -7.67
CA VAL A 194 -0.23 -7.96 -8.97
C VAL A 194 -1.60 -7.54 -9.54
N VAL A 195 -2.62 -7.42 -8.68
CA VAL A 195 -3.96 -6.98 -9.09
C VAL A 195 -3.92 -5.53 -9.57
N LEU A 196 -3.18 -4.64 -8.91
CA LEU A 196 -3.05 -3.26 -9.36
C LEU A 196 -2.42 -3.17 -10.75
N GLU A 197 -1.30 -3.86 -10.96
CA GLU A 197 -0.63 -3.91 -12.26
C GLU A 197 -1.56 -4.47 -13.35
N PHE A 198 -2.29 -5.55 -13.03
CA PHE A 198 -3.26 -6.12 -13.96
C PHE A 198 -4.38 -5.12 -14.31
N LEU A 199 -4.89 -4.39 -13.31
CA LEU A 199 -5.94 -3.40 -13.48
C LEU A 199 -5.50 -2.22 -14.37
N HIS A 200 -4.26 -1.74 -14.24
CA HIS A 200 -3.70 -0.69 -15.10
C HIS A 200 -3.60 -1.11 -16.58
N ASN A 201 -3.37 -2.39 -16.84
CA ASN A 201 -3.24 -2.93 -18.20
C ASN A 201 -4.55 -3.48 -18.79
N LEU A 202 -5.64 -3.54 -18.01
CA LEU A 202 -6.92 -4.11 -18.44
C LEU A 202 -7.79 -3.12 -19.23
N VAL A 203 -7.72 -1.83 -18.89
CA VAL A 203 -8.60 -0.79 -19.43
C VAL A 203 -7.86 0.17 -20.36
N PRO A 204 -8.56 0.85 -21.29
CA PRO A 204 -7.96 1.92 -22.07
C PRO A 204 -7.38 3.01 -21.16
N VAL A 205 -6.29 3.66 -21.59
CA VAL A 205 -5.52 4.67 -20.82
C VAL A 205 -6.42 5.71 -20.15
N ILE A 206 -7.44 6.18 -20.87
CA ILE A 206 -8.41 7.19 -20.40
C ILE A 206 -9.16 6.74 -19.13
N LEU A 207 -9.39 5.44 -18.94
CA LEU A 207 -10.11 4.88 -17.80
C LEU A 207 -9.19 4.37 -16.69
N VAL A 208 -7.87 4.32 -16.92
CA VAL A 208 -6.90 3.79 -15.95
C VAL A 208 -6.97 4.56 -14.63
N SER A 209 -7.06 5.88 -14.68
CA SER A 209 -7.14 6.72 -13.47
C SER A 209 -8.37 6.39 -12.60
N ILE A 210 -9.53 6.10 -13.20
CA ILE A 210 -10.73 5.65 -12.47
C ILE A 210 -10.48 4.28 -11.82
N VAL A 211 -9.89 3.35 -12.58
CA VAL A 211 -9.62 1.99 -12.10
C VAL A 211 -8.55 1.99 -11.00
N ASP A 212 -7.56 2.86 -11.08
CA ASP A 212 -6.54 3.05 -10.05
C ASP A 212 -7.16 3.52 -8.72
N ASP A 213 -8.09 4.47 -8.77
CA ASP A 213 -8.83 4.93 -7.58
C ASP A 213 -9.78 3.86 -7.02
N VAL A 214 -10.39 3.03 -7.88
CA VAL A 214 -11.15 1.86 -7.44
C VAL A 214 -10.23 0.87 -6.70
N ALA A 215 -9.02 0.63 -7.21
CA ALA A 215 -8.05 -0.22 -6.54
C ALA A 215 -7.62 0.38 -5.19
N ALA A 216 -7.37 1.70 -5.14
CA ALA A 216 -7.06 2.42 -3.90
C ALA A 216 -8.18 2.24 -2.86
N LEU A 217 -9.45 2.40 -3.25
CA LEU A 217 -10.60 2.15 -2.37
C LEU A 217 -10.58 0.73 -1.78
N VAL A 218 -10.34 -0.28 -2.62
CA VAL A 218 -10.25 -1.69 -2.19
C VAL A 218 -9.08 -1.90 -1.24
N PHE A 219 -7.90 -1.32 -1.51
CA PHE A 219 -6.73 -1.46 -0.65
C PHE A 219 -6.92 -0.78 0.72
N ALA A 220 -7.60 0.35 0.78
CA ALA A 220 -7.99 0.97 2.05
C ALA A 220 -8.91 0.05 2.87
N ILE A 221 -9.90 -0.60 2.23
CA ILE A 221 -10.76 -1.59 2.90
C ILE A 221 -9.94 -2.77 3.43
N ILE A 222 -9.03 -3.32 2.62
CA ILE A 222 -8.15 -4.43 3.02
C ILE A 222 -7.27 -4.03 4.21
N ALA A 223 -6.71 -2.82 4.19
CA ALA A 223 -5.91 -2.29 5.29
C ALA A 223 -6.73 -2.14 6.59
N ILE A 224 -7.98 -1.66 6.50
CA ILE A 224 -8.91 -1.60 7.64
C ILE A 224 -9.19 -3.00 8.19
N ILE A 225 -9.43 -3.99 7.32
CA ILE A 225 -9.63 -5.38 7.73
C ILE A 225 -8.40 -5.90 8.49
N TRP A 226 -7.20 -5.65 8.00
CA TRP A 226 -5.97 -6.00 8.72
C TRP A 226 -5.84 -5.25 10.06
N GLY A 227 -6.21 -3.97 10.09
CA GLY A 227 -6.29 -3.21 11.34
C GLY A 227 -7.21 -3.86 12.36
N LEU A 228 -8.40 -4.30 11.94
CA LEU A 228 -9.34 -5.03 12.81
C LEU A 228 -8.77 -6.37 13.28
N VAL A 229 -8.10 -7.13 12.41
CA VAL A 229 -7.43 -8.38 12.78
C VAL A 229 -6.35 -8.14 13.84
N LEU A 230 -5.52 -7.11 13.67
CA LEU A 230 -4.50 -6.73 14.65
C LEU A 230 -5.10 -6.24 15.97
N LEU A 231 -6.19 -5.46 15.89
CA LEU A 231 -6.92 -4.96 17.06
C LEU A 231 -7.46 -6.13 17.89
N ILE A 232 -8.12 -7.10 17.25
CA ILE A 232 -8.61 -8.32 17.91
C ILE A 232 -7.43 -9.12 18.50
N GLY A 233 -6.33 -9.23 17.75
CA GLY A 233 -5.11 -9.91 18.20
C GLY A 233 -4.44 -9.25 19.43
N SER A 234 -4.70 -7.97 19.68
CA SER A 234 -4.16 -7.25 20.84
C SER A 234 -4.92 -7.51 22.15
N ILE A 235 -6.18 -7.96 22.07
CA ILE A 235 -7.07 -8.18 23.25
C ILE A 235 -6.43 -9.10 24.31
N PRO A 236 -5.85 -10.27 23.99
CA PRO A 236 -5.26 -11.14 25.00
C PRO A 236 -4.12 -10.48 25.77
N ALA A 237 -3.33 -9.64 25.11
CA ALA A 237 -2.24 -8.91 25.75
C ALA A 237 -2.77 -7.84 26.71
N ILE A 238 -3.86 -7.16 26.36
CA ILE A 238 -4.56 -6.20 27.23
C ILE A 238 -5.11 -6.91 28.46
N VAL A 239 -5.82 -8.04 28.29
CA VAL A 239 -6.36 -8.83 29.41
C VAL A 239 -5.24 -9.28 30.35
N LYS A 240 -4.11 -9.73 29.81
CA LYS A 240 -2.94 -10.12 30.61
C LYS A 240 -2.34 -8.95 31.38
N ALA A 241 -2.26 -7.77 30.76
CA ALA A 241 -1.78 -6.56 31.42
C ALA A 241 -2.68 -6.16 32.60
N ILE A 242 -4.01 -6.16 32.41
CA ILE A 242 -4.99 -5.83 33.46
C ILE A 242 -4.92 -6.82 34.62
N ARG A 243 -4.83 -8.14 34.33
CA ARG A 243 -4.74 -9.17 35.38
C ARG A 243 -3.49 -9.03 36.25
N VAL A 244 -2.37 -8.62 35.67
CA VAL A 244 -1.13 -8.38 36.43
C VAL A 244 -1.28 -7.16 37.35
N THR A 245 -1.94 -6.10 36.90
CA THR A 245 -2.21 -4.92 37.72
C THR A 245 -3.19 -5.23 38.86
N ALA A 246 -4.23 -6.02 38.60
CA ALA A 246 -5.20 -6.44 39.62
C ALA A 246 -4.62 -7.41 40.67
N ALA A 247 -3.55 -8.13 40.33
CA ALA A 247 -2.87 -9.06 41.24
C ALA A 247 -1.80 -8.40 42.13
N LEU A 248 -1.48 -7.12 41.92
CA LEU A 248 -0.60 -6.36 42.82
C LEU A 248 -1.45 -5.80 43.97
N PRO A 249 -1.21 -6.22 45.24
CA PRO A 249 -1.85 -5.58 46.38
C PRO A 249 -1.47 -4.09 46.37
N GLY A 250 -2.47 -3.23 46.49
CA GLY A 250 -2.28 -1.79 46.57
C GLY A 250 -1.20 -1.45 47.60
N ARG A 251 -0.18 -0.72 47.15
CA ARG A 251 0.62 0.13 48.02
C ARG A 251 0.05 1.53 47.91
#